data_AF-A0A495ZI18-F1
#
_entry.id   AF-A0A495ZI18-F1
#
_cell.length_a   1.000
_cell.length_b   1.000
_cell.length_c   1.000
_cell.angle_alpha   90.00
_cell.angle_beta   90.00
_cell.angle_gamma   90.00
#
_symmetry.space_group_name_H-M   'P 1'
#
loop_
_entity.id
_entity.type
_entity.pdbx_description
1 polymer ?
#
loop_
_entity_poly.entity_id
_entity_poly.type
_entity_poly.pdbx_seq_one_letter_code
_entity_poly.pdbx_strand_id
1 'polypeptide(L)'
;MFQHLYGDVYYWTERHGKPQTTYDWNSYAIRIDGANVFALVDPLPLTDREIRQIEAIGTPTHILLTCNWHLREGEIYRQRWGCKIYLNALGLSEAETRVDGTFKDGDRLWDAIEVIHLPHSGWGEETAFLVKQEKGLLIVGDAVCGGRADIGVPDGEIGIFTTQLAAISDRQKARKSLVGLMKYPFDAICFAHGTPIRHQAKAALQRFLDTNTLS
;
A
#
# COMPACT_ATOMS: atom_id res chain seq x y z
N MET A 1 1.15 0.91 16.73
CA MET A 1 0.44 -0.23 17.34
C MET A 1 0.07 -1.18 16.23
N PHE A 2 0.52 -2.43 16.28
CA PHE A 2 0.12 -3.48 15.35
C PHE A 2 -1.31 -3.93 15.63
N GLN A 3 -2.17 -3.87 14.62
CA GLN A 3 -3.61 -4.04 14.73
C GLN A 3 -4.15 -4.97 13.65
N HIS A 4 -5.16 -5.76 14.00
CA HIS A 4 -5.95 -6.51 13.04
C HIS A 4 -6.83 -5.56 12.22
N LEU A 5 -6.90 -5.80 10.90
CA LEU A 5 -7.71 -5.01 9.99
C LEU A 5 -8.91 -5.81 9.47
N TYR A 6 -8.65 -6.85 8.68
CA TYR A 6 -9.64 -7.72 8.03
C TYR A 6 -9.06 -9.11 7.76
N GLY A 7 -9.80 -10.18 8.06
CA GLY A 7 -9.34 -11.56 7.80
C GLY A 7 -7.94 -11.80 8.37
N ASP A 8 -6.98 -12.17 7.53
CA ASP A 8 -5.58 -12.36 7.90
C ASP A 8 -4.66 -11.17 7.55
N VAL A 9 -5.23 -9.97 7.55
CA VAL A 9 -4.53 -8.70 7.28
C VAL A 9 -4.43 -7.87 8.55
N TYR A 10 -3.22 -7.38 8.78
CA TYR A 10 -2.84 -6.55 9.90
C TYR A 10 -2.18 -5.28 9.39
N TYR A 11 -2.10 -4.25 10.24
CA TYR A 11 -1.42 -3.01 9.89
C TYR A 11 -0.79 -2.37 11.12
N TRP A 12 0.23 -1.54 10.88
CA TRP A 12 0.80 -0.65 11.88
C TRP A 12 1.09 0.70 11.24
N THR A 13 1.29 1.68 12.11
CA THR A 13 1.29 3.08 11.72
C THR A 13 2.41 3.81 12.44
N GLU A 14 3.11 4.65 11.69
CA GLU A 14 4.01 5.68 12.21
C GLU A 14 3.33 7.05 12.04
N ARG A 15 3.33 7.85 13.11
CA ARG A 15 2.66 9.16 13.10
C ARG A 15 3.65 10.27 12.77
N HIS A 16 3.31 11.05 11.75
CA HIS A 16 4.11 12.15 11.22
C HIS A 16 3.39 13.50 11.37
N GLY A 17 4.12 14.59 11.11
CA GLY A 17 3.57 15.96 11.10
C GLY A 17 3.67 16.70 12.43
N LYS A 18 3.02 17.87 12.50
CA LYS A 18 2.96 18.72 13.69
C LYS A 18 1.78 18.30 14.58
N PRO A 19 1.79 18.59 15.90
CA PRO A 19 0.75 18.10 16.82
C PRO A 19 -0.71 18.40 16.39
N GLN A 20 -0.98 19.49 15.68
CA GLN A 20 -2.33 19.87 15.23
C GLN A 20 -2.69 19.34 13.83
N THR A 21 -1.70 18.83 13.08
CA THR A 21 -1.86 18.37 11.70
C THR A 21 -1.08 17.06 11.52
N THR A 22 -1.22 16.16 12.48
CA THR A 22 -0.58 14.85 12.39
C THR A 22 -1.26 14.02 11.31
N TYR A 23 -0.49 13.16 10.68
CA TYR A 23 -0.99 12.21 9.70
C TYR A 23 -0.21 10.91 9.79
N ASP A 24 -0.79 9.86 9.24
CA ASP A 24 -0.34 8.49 9.47
C ASP A 24 0.36 7.95 8.22
N TRP A 25 1.52 7.33 8.40
CA TRP A 25 2.13 6.42 7.41
C TRP A 25 1.78 5.01 7.85
N ASN A 26 1.37 4.15 6.92
CA ASN A 26 0.95 2.78 7.25
C ASN A 26 1.74 1.73 6.49
N SER A 27 1.86 0.59 7.13
CA SER A 27 2.34 -0.66 6.56
C SER A 27 1.37 -1.77 6.89
N TYR A 28 1.42 -2.83 6.08
CA TYR A 28 0.49 -3.94 6.20
C TYR A 28 1.23 -5.25 6.31
N ALA A 29 0.59 -6.24 6.92
CA ALA A 29 1.06 -7.61 6.93
C ALA A 29 -0.09 -8.54 6.54
N ILE A 30 0.17 -9.46 5.62
CA ILE A 30 -0.83 -10.36 5.03
C ILE A 30 -0.36 -11.78 5.26
N ARG A 31 -1.10 -12.55 6.05
CA ARG A 31 -0.85 -13.97 6.25
C ARG A 31 -1.66 -14.79 5.25
N ILE A 32 -0.99 -15.72 4.58
CA ILE A 32 -1.52 -16.53 3.48
C ILE A 32 -1.19 -18.00 3.79
N ASP A 33 -2.07 -18.63 4.60
CA ASP A 33 -1.85 -19.97 5.12
C ASP A 33 -1.66 -21.03 4.02
N GLY A 34 -2.46 -20.95 2.95
CA GLY A 34 -2.42 -21.91 1.84
C GLY A 34 -1.06 -21.97 1.10
N ALA A 35 -0.22 -20.95 1.25
CA ALA A 35 1.11 -20.89 0.65
C ALA A 35 2.25 -20.85 1.69
N ASN A 36 1.93 -20.94 2.99
CA ASN A 36 2.87 -20.71 4.09
C ASN A 36 3.66 -19.39 3.91
N VAL A 37 2.94 -18.33 3.53
CA VAL A 37 3.51 -17.00 3.31
C VAL A 37 2.97 -16.03 4.35
N PHE A 38 3.88 -15.28 4.95
CA PHE A 38 3.55 -14.07 5.68
C PHE A 38 4.29 -12.91 5.02
N ALA A 39 3.55 -12.02 4.36
CA ALA A 39 4.09 -10.93 3.55
C ALA A 39 3.88 -9.59 4.24
N LEU A 40 4.93 -8.80 4.37
CA LEU A 40 4.86 -7.40 4.77
C LEU A 40 4.69 -6.55 3.52
N VAL A 41 3.94 -5.46 3.61
CA VAL A 41 3.80 -4.47 2.54
C VAL A 41 4.33 -3.14 3.04
N ASP A 42 5.31 -2.59 2.34
CA ASP A 42 5.96 -1.29 2.61
C ASP A 42 6.37 -1.10 4.08
N PRO A 43 7.27 -1.91 4.66
CA PRO A 43 7.35 -2.07 6.10
C PRO A 43 8.06 -0.90 6.83
N LEU A 44 7.29 -0.14 7.60
CA LEU A 44 7.75 0.93 8.49
C LEU A 44 8.47 0.36 9.72
N PRO A 45 9.23 1.20 10.45
CA PRO A 45 9.77 0.84 11.75
C PRO A 45 8.72 0.22 12.69
N LEU A 46 9.14 -0.84 13.35
CA LEU A 46 8.40 -1.60 14.34
C LEU A 46 9.12 -1.44 15.68
N THR A 47 8.34 -1.20 16.72
CA THR A 47 8.86 -1.30 18.09
C THR A 47 9.13 -2.77 18.46
N ASP A 48 9.97 -3.02 19.46
CA ASP A 48 10.21 -4.37 20.00
C ASP A 48 8.92 -5.10 20.38
N ARG A 49 7.91 -4.35 20.84
CA ARG A 49 6.60 -4.90 21.14
C ARG A 49 5.90 -5.40 19.88
N GLU A 50 5.90 -4.61 18.81
CA GLU A 50 5.23 -4.96 17.55
C GLU A 50 5.96 -6.09 16.82
N ILE A 51 7.30 -6.13 16.89
CA ILE A 51 8.11 -7.27 16.43
C ILE A 51 7.62 -8.57 17.10
N ARG A 52 7.48 -8.58 18.43
CA ARG A 52 6.97 -9.75 19.15
C ARG A 52 5.53 -10.10 18.77
N GLN A 53 4.69 -9.12 18.47
CA GLN A 53 3.31 -9.35 18.02
C GLN A 53 3.27 -10.00 16.64
N ILE A 54 4.11 -9.56 15.71
CA ILE A 54 4.27 -10.16 14.38
C ILE A 54 4.79 -11.59 14.52
N GLU A 55 5.85 -11.80 15.29
CA GLU A 55 6.46 -13.13 15.48
C GLU A 55 5.50 -14.14 16.14
N ALA A 56 4.57 -13.66 16.98
CA ALA A 56 3.52 -14.50 17.55
C ALA A 56 2.48 -14.98 16.52
N ILE A 57 2.31 -14.25 15.40
CA ILE A 57 1.44 -14.65 14.29
C ILE A 57 2.19 -15.59 13.33
N GLY A 58 3.47 -15.32 13.11
CA GLY A 58 4.38 -16.11 12.29
C GLY A 58 5.63 -15.32 11.91
N THR A 59 6.63 -15.99 11.35
CA THR A 59 7.84 -15.32 10.84
C THR A 59 7.55 -14.74 9.46
N PRO A 60 7.73 -13.43 9.23
CA PRO A 60 7.65 -12.84 7.90
C PRO A 60 8.60 -13.51 6.91
N THR A 61 8.12 -13.72 5.70
CA THR A 61 8.81 -14.46 4.63
C THR A 61 9.08 -13.60 3.40
N HIS A 62 8.23 -12.60 3.18
CA HIS A 62 8.28 -11.75 2.00
C HIS A 62 8.01 -10.29 2.39
N ILE A 63 8.57 -9.39 1.61
CA ILE A 63 8.27 -7.96 1.62
C ILE A 63 7.82 -7.61 0.20
N LEU A 64 6.63 -7.05 0.07
CA LEU A 64 6.08 -6.53 -1.18
C LEU A 64 6.17 -5.01 -1.15
N LEU A 65 6.76 -4.42 -2.18
CA LEU A 65 6.89 -2.97 -2.28
C LEU A 65 5.90 -2.41 -3.31
N THR A 66 5.09 -1.42 -2.94
CA THR A 66 4.22 -0.73 -3.91
C THR A 66 5.04 0.14 -4.88
N CYS A 67 6.18 0.66 -4.42
CA CYS A 67 7.18 1.40 -5.21
C CYS A 67 8.56 1.31 -4.53
N ASN A 68 9.63 1.73 -5.20
CA ASN A 68 10.99 1.70 -4.64
C ASN A 68 11.14 2.52 -3.36
N TRP A 69 10.47 3.68 -3.28
CA TRP A 69 10.53 4.59 -2.12
C TRP A 69 9.94 4.00 -0.85
N HIS A 70 9.19 2.90 -0.96
CA HIS A 70 8.58 2.21 0.15
C HIS A 70 9.42 1.05 0.70
N LEU A 71 10.68 0.91 0.27
CA LEU A 71 11.62 -0.03 0.89
C LEU A 71 11.63 0.11 2.41
N ARG A 72 11.64 1.36 2.93
CA ARG A 72 11.55 1.67 4.36
C ARG A 72 12.53 0.81 5.17
N GLU A 73 12.07 0.06 6.17
CA GLU A 73 12.90 -0.84 6.99
C GLU A 73 13.04 -2.25 6.40
N GLY A 74 12.76 -2.41 5.10
CA GLY A 74 12.75 -3.69 4.40
C GLY A 74 14.08 -4.44 4.50
N GLU A 75 15.23 -3.75 4.45
CA GLU A 75 16.54 -4.38 4.66
C GLU A 75 16.72 -4.89 6.09
N ILE A 76 16.26 -4.13 7.09
CA ILE A 76 16.33 -4.55 8.49
C ILE A 76 15.50 -5.82 8.68
N TYR A 77 14.31 -5.89 8.09
CA TYR A 77 13.43 -7.05 8.19
C TYR A 77 13.86 -8.24 7.33
N ARG A 78 14.53 -8.00 6.21
CA ARG A 78 15.28 -9.04 5.49
C ARG A 78 16.35 -9.64 6.40
N GLN A 79 17.18 -8.81 7.03
CA GLN A 79 18.26 -9.31 7.89
C GLN A 79 17.72 -10.06 9.11
N ARG A 80 16.61 -9.58 9.68
CA ARG A 80 15.98 -10.19 10.85
C ARG A 80 15.32 -11.53 10.55
N TRP A 81 14.50 -11.60 9.49
CA TRP A 81 13.60 -12.74 9.25
C TRP A 81 13.94 -13.53 7.98
N GLY A 82 14.93 -13.09 7.20
CA GLY A 82 15.27 -13.72 5.91
C GLY A 82 14.25 -13.41 4.82
N CYS A 83 13.50 -12.29 4.93
CA CYS A 83 12.47 -11.93 3.97
C CYS A 83 13.03 -11.76 2.56
N LYS A 84 12.29 -12.28 1.57
CA LYS A 84 12.52 -11.96 0.16
C LYS A 84 11.83 -10.65 -0.20
N ILE A 85 12.55 -9.72 -0.81
CA ILE A 85 11.98 -8.44 -1.24
C ILE A 85 11.53 -8.55 -2.70
N TYR A 86 10.25 -8.28 -2.91
CA TYR A 86 9.60 -8.30 -4.22
C TYR A 86 9.19 -6.88 -4.61
N LEU A 87 9.40 -6.56 -5.88
CA LEU A 87 9.11 -5.26 -6.47
C LEU A 87 8.50 -5.45 -7.87
N ASN A 88 7.75 -4.46 -8.34
CA ASN A 88 7.31 -4.45 -9.73
C ASN A 88 8.52 -4.46 -10.68
N ALA A 89 8.49 -5.31 -11.71
CA ALA A 89 9.59 -5.44 -12.66
C ALA A 89 9.99 -4.12 -13.33
N LEU A 90 9.05 -3.16 -13.45
CA LEU A 90 9.32 -1.82 -13.98
C LEU A 90 10.22 -0.97 -13.08
N GLY A 91 10.28 -1.26 -11.78
CA GLY A 91 11.12 -0.54 -10.81
C GLY A 91 12.52 -1.10 -10.64
N LEU A 92 12.85 -2.22 -11.29
CA LEU A 92 14.12 -2.95 -11.09
C LEU A 92 15.36 -2.09 -11.37
N SER A 93 15.33 -1.25 -12.40
CA SER A 93 16.48 -0.44 -12.78
C SER A 93 16.81 0.66 -11.77
N GLU A 94 15.84 1.03 -10.93
CA GLU A 94 15.94 2.10 -9.93
C GLU A 94 15.99 1.54 -8.50
N ALA A 95 16.05 0.22 -8.35
CA ALA A 95 16.04 -0.43 -7.04
C ALA A 95 17.34 -0.15 -6.27
N GLU A 96 17.20 0.45 -5.08
CA GLU A 96 18.31 0.73 -4.16
C GLU A 96 18.71 -0.47 -3.30
N THR A 97 18.01 -1.60 -3.47
CA THR A 97 18.33 -2.87 -2.84
C THR A 97 18.33 -4.02 -3.84
N ARG A 98 18.98 -5.12 -3.47
CA ARG A 98 18.79 -6.40 -4.16
C ARG A 98 17.30 -6.76 -4.13
N VAL A 99 16.72 -7.04 -5.28
CA VAL A 99 15.37 -7.58 -5.41
C VAL A 99 15.46 -9.10 -5.58
N ASP A 100 14.71 -9.86 -4.78
CA ASP A 100 14.75 -11.33 -4.77
C ASP A 100 13.73 -11.96 -5.74
N GLY A 101 12.71 -11.21 -6.13
CA GLY A 101 11.69 -11.60 -7.10
C GLY A 101 10.93 -10.39 -7.61
N THR A 102 10.26 -10.54 -8.74
CA THR A 102 9.44 -9.45 -9.30
C THR A 102 8.03 -9.88 -9.57
N PHE A 103 7.16 -8.89 -9.70
CA PHE A 103 5.80 -9.03 -10.19
C PHE A 103 5.49 -7.98 -11.26
N LYS A 104 4.39 -8.17 -11.98
CA LYS A 104 3.87 -7.23 -12.98
C LYS A 104 2.34 -7.17 -12.91
N ASP A 105 1.76 -6.24 -13.66
CA ASP A 105 0.31 -6.10 -13.78
C ASP A 105 -0.38 -7.43 -14.12
N GLY A 106 -1.45 -7.74 -13.38
CA GLY A 106 -2.25 -8.95 -13.53
C GLY A 106 -1.66 -10.23 -12.91
N ASP A 107 -0.45 -10.18 -12.34
CA ASP A 107 0.10 -11.33 -11.64
C ASP A 107 -0.75 -11.69 -10.41
N ARG A 108 -0.79 -12.98 -10.07
CA ARG A 108 -1.48 -13.51 -8.91
C ARG A 108 -0.48 -14.14 -7.96
N LEU A 109 -0.11 -13.41 -6.91
CA LEU A 109 0.82 -13.89 -5.90
C LEU A 109 0.10 -14.85 -4.96
N TRP A 110 0.58 -16.09 -4.95
CA TRP A 110 0.09 -17.17 -4.07
C TRP A 110 -1.42 -17.38 -4.12
N ASP A 111 -2.02 -17.10 -5.29
CA ASP A 111 -3.48 -17.08 -5.54
C ASP A 111 -4.31 -16.18 -4.61
N ALA A 112 -3.68 -15.40 -3.73
CA ALA A 112 -4.32 -14.60 -2.70
C ALA A 112 -4.23 -13.09 -2.97
N ILE A 113 -3.24 -12.63 -3.72
CA ILE A 113 -3.03 -11.21 -4.04
C ILE A 113 -3.00 -11.03 -5.55
N GLU A 114 -3.84 -10.15 -6.08
CA GLU A 114 -3.79 -9.71 -7.47
C GLU A 114 -3.03 -8.38 -7.56
N VAL A 115 -2.06 -8.33 -8.46
CA VAL A 115 -1.16 -7.19 -8.66
C VAL A 115 -1.76 -6.27 -9.71
N ILE A 116 -1.89 -4.99 -9.38
CA ILE A 116 -2.50 -3.98 -10.25
C ILE A 116 -1.51 -2.83 -10.43
N HIS A 117 -0.99 -2.66 -11.64
CA HIS A 117 -0.10 -1.56 -11.96
C HIS A 117 -0.89 -0.26 -12.12
N LEU A 118 -0.37 0.81 -11.52
CA LEU A 118 -0.92 2.16 -11.59
C LEU A 118 0.08 3.06 -12.34
N PRO A 119 0.13 2.99 -13.68
CA PRO A 119 1.05 3.84 -14.42
C PRO A 119 0.67 5.32 -14.26
N HIS A 120 1.68 6.19 -14.34
CA HIS A 120 1.54 7.65 -14.30
C HIS A 120 1.08 8.24 -12.97
N SER A 121 0.97 7.47 -11.89
CA SER A 121 0.58 7.97 -10.58
C SER A 121 1.76 8.47 -9.74
N GLY A 122 2.78 9.05 -10.38
CA GLY A 122 4.01 9.59 -9.80
C GLY A 122 5.23 8.69 -10.00
N TRP A 123 5.15 7.43 -9.56
CA TRP A 123 6.19 6.42 -9.78
C TRP A 123 5.82 5.52 -10.96
N GLY A 124 6.82 5.18 -11.80
CA GLY A 124 6.58 4.39 -13.02
C GLY A 124 6.13 2.96 -12.73
N GLU A 125 6.53 2.44 -11.58
CA GLU A 125 6.32 1.09 -11.09
C GLU A 125 5.23 0.98 -10.02
N GLU A 126 4.59 2.10 -9.67
CA GLU A 126 3.57 2.18 -8.61
C GLU A 126 2.51 1.07 -8.76
N THR A 127 2.32 0.30 -7.70
CA THR A 127 1.52 -0.92 -7.72
C THR A 127 0.55 -0.96 -6.55
N ALA A 128 -0.69 -1.31 -6.84
CA ALA A 128 -1.68 -1.69 -5.84
C ALA A 128 -1.79 -3.21 -5.72
N PHE A 129 -2.13 -3.68 -4.51
CA PHE A 129 -2.36 -5.08 -4.21
C PHE A 129 -3.82 -5.30 -3.83
N LEU A 130 -4.54 -6.08 -4.62
CA LEU A 130 -5.87 -6.55 -4.26
C LEU A 130 -5.76 -7.86 -3.49
N VAL A 131 -5.97 -7.80 -2.18
CA VAL A 131 -6.01 -8.97 -1.31
C VAL A 131 -7.39 -9.60 -1.40
N LYS A 132 -7.44 -10.86 -1.84
CA LYS A 132 -8.68 -11.63 -1.95
C LYS A 132 -9.23 -11.95 -0.56
N GLN A 133 -10.37 -11.36 -0.26
CA GLN A 133 -11.19 -11.62 0.94
C GLN A 133 -12.67 -11.52 0.53
N GLU A 134 -13.59 -11.85 1.43
CA GLU A 134 -15.04 -11.90 1.15
C GLU A 134 -15.56 -10.66 0.41
N LYS A 135 -15.14 -9.46 0.83
CA LYS A 135 -15.50 -8.18 0.18
C LYS A 135 -14.33 -7.49 -0.56
N GLY A 136 -13.14 -8.09 -0.52
CA GLY A 136 -11.90 -7.56 -1.11
C GLY A 136 -11.32 -6.32 -0.41
N LEU A 137 -10.00 -6.29 -0.32
CA LEU A 137 -9.21 -5.21 0.28
C LEU A 137 -8.16 -4.75 -0.73
N LEU A 138 -8.14 -3.47 -1.05
CA LEU A 138 -7.11 -2.87 -1.90
C LEU A 138 -6.06 -2.17 -1.04
N ILE A 139 -4.78 -2.49 -1.22
CA ILE A 139 -3.66 -1.72 -0.64
C ILE A 139 -3.03 -0.91 -1.76
N VAL A 140 -2.91 0.40 -1.57
CA VAL A 140 -2.34 1.34 -2.53
C VAL A 140 -1.20 2.10 -1.89
N GLY A 141 -0.12 2.28 -2.65
CA GLY A 141 1.05 3.05 -2.24
C GLY A 141 0.81 4.56 -2.28
N ASP A 142 1.62 5.26 -3.07
CA ASP A 142 1.57 6.71 -3.18
C ASP A 142 0.52 7.24 -4.15
N ALA A 143 -0.04 6.39 -5.02
CA ALA A 143 -0.95 6.85 -6.08
C ALA A 143 -2.11 7.72 -5.56
N VAL A 144 -2.61 7.42 -4.37
CA VAL A 144 -3.60 8.18 -3.61
C VAL A 144 -3.34 7.99 -2.11
N CYS A 145 -3.91 8.88 -1.29
CA CYS A 145 -3.87 8.79 0.17
C CYS A 145 -5.29 8.83 0.75
N GLY A 146 -5.42 8.35 1.98
CA GLY A 146 -6.65 8.48 2.77
C GLY A 146 -6.73 9.82 3.52
N GLY A 147 -7.60 9.87 4.53
CA GLY A 147 -7.77 11.02 5.43
C GLY A 147 -6.44 11.52 6.00
N ARG A 148 -6.18 12.82 5.81
CA ARG A 148 -4.94 13.52 6.16
C ARG A 148 -5.22 14.99 6.48
N ALA A 149 -5.14 15.33 7.76
CA ALA A 149 -5.41 16.68 8.25
C ALA A 149 -4.41 17.73 7.73
N ASP A 150 -3.16 17.34 7.45
CA ASP A 150 -2.10 18.26 6.99
C ASP A 150 -2.35 18.83 5.58
N ILE A 151 -3.14 18.13 4.77
CA ILE A 151 -3.52 18.55 3.41
C ILE A 151 -5.03 18.74 3.26
N GLY A 152 -5.78 18.72 4.38
CA GLY A 152 -7.22 18.97 4.38
C GLY A 152 -8.07 17.87 3.76
N VAL A 153 -7.59 16.62 3.71
CA VAL A 153 -8.38 15.47 3.28
C VAL A 153 -9.11 14.89 4.50
N PRO A 154 -10.45 14.89 4.55
CA PRO A 154 -11.20 14.33 5.68
C PRO A 154 -11.05 12.81 5.78
N ASP A 155 -11.21 12.27 6.98
CA ASP A 155 -11.36 10.82 7.18
C ASP A 155 -12.55 10.29 6.38
N GLY A 156 -12.38 9.13 5.73
CA GLY A 156 -13.39 8.56 4.83
C GLY A 156 -13.33 9.08 3.39
N GLU A 157 -12.46 10.05 3.09
CA GLU A 157 -12.23 10.56 1.75
C GLU A 157 -10.84 10.18 1.21
N ILE A 158 -10.68 10.30 -0.11
CA ILE A 158 -9.44 10.03 -0.83
C ILE A 158 -8.87 11.35 -1.35
N GLY A 159 -7.55 11.48 -1.30
CA GLY A 159 -6.83 12.63 -1.86
C GLY A 159 -5.49 12.24 -2.47
N ILE A 160 -4.72 13.26 -2.86
CA ILE A 160 -3.32 13.12 -3.29
C ILE A 160 -2.54 14.21 -2.57
N PHE A 161 -1.42 13.84 -1.94
CA PHE A 161 -0.57 14.81 -1.25
C PHE A 161 0.32 15.58 -2.24
N THR A 162 0.72 16.80 -1.85
CA THR A 162 1.31 17.79 -2.76
C THR A 162 2.55 17.29 -3.52
N THR A 163 3.47 16.62 -2.83
CA THR A 163 4.69 16.08 -3.45
C THR A 163 4.35 15.07 -4.54
N GLN A 164 3.37 14.20 -4.28
CA GLN A 164 2.94 13.24 -5.28
C GLN A 164 2.25 13.90 -6.47
N LEU A 165 1.37 14.86 -6.22
CA LEU A 165 0.68 15.57 -7.29
C LEU A 165 1.67 16.31 -8.22
N ALA A 166 2.79 16.78 -7.67
CA ALA A 166 3.87 17.40 -8.45
C ALA A 166 4.69 16.38 -9.27
N ALA A 167 4.79 15.12 -8.83
CA ALA A 167 5.46 14.04 -9.54
C ALA A 167 4.64 13.46 -10.72
N ILE A 168 3.32 13.69 -10.75
CA ILE A 168 2.45 13.22 -11.83
C ILE A 168 2.68 14.04 -13.10
N SER A 169 3.35 13.43 -14.08
CA SER A 169 3.65 14.05 -15.38
C SER A 169 2.44 14.12 -16.33
N ASP A 170 1.47 13.21 -16.19
CA ASP A 170 0.26 13.15 -17.01
C ASP A 170 -0.97 12.83 -16.14
N ARG A 171 -1.68 13.88 -15.72
CA ARG A 171 -2.82 13.77 -14.80
C ARG A 171 -3.98 12.98 -15.37
N GLN A 172 -4.22 13.10 -16.68
CA GLN A 172 -5.31 12.36 -17.34
C GLN A 172 -5.01 10.87 -17.38
N LYS A 173 -3.75 10.48 -17.60
CA LYS A 173 -3.36 9.07 -17.52
C LYS A 173 -3.39 8.55 -16.08
N ALA A 174 -2.89 9.33 -15.11
CA ALA A 174 -3.01 8.97 -13.69
C ALA A 174 -4.47 8.72 -13.29
N ARG A 175 -5.37 9.62 -13.70
CA ARG A 175 -6.82 9.48 -13.52
C ARG A 175 -7.35 8.20 -14.16
N LYS A 176 -6.94 7.86 -15.39
CA LYS A 176 -7.35 6.61 -16.06
C LYS A 176 -6.91 5.36 -15.28
N SER A 177 -5.72 5.37 -14.69
CA SER A 177 -5.23 4.28 -13.83
C SER A 177 -6.14 4.10 -12.61
N LEU A 178 -6.50 5.20 -11.94
CA LEU A 178 -7.42 5.16 -10.79
C LEU A 178 -8.86 4.75 -11.18
N VAL A 179 -9.37 5.19 -12.34
CA VAL A 179 -10.64 4.69 -12.89
C VAL A 179 -10.57 3.19 -13.13
N GLY A 180 -9.41 2.66 -13.55
CA GLY A 180 -9.17 1.23 -13.73
C GLY A 180 -9.42 0.41 -12.46
N LEU A 181 -9.13 0.97 -11.28
CA LEU A 181 -9.35 0.29 -9.99
C LEU A 181 -10.82 -0.08 -9.78
N MET A 182 -11.78 0.72 -10.29
CA MET A 182 -13.22 0.48 -10.08
C MET A 182 -13.72 -0.87 -10.60
N LYS A 183 -12.97 -1.50 -11.52
CA LYS A 183 -13.27 -2.82 -12.09
C LYS A 183 -13.05 -3.97 -11.10
N TYR A 184 -12.20 -3.78 -10.09
CA TYR A 184 -11.82 -4.82 -9.15
C TYR A 184 -12.81 -4.92 -7.98
N PRO A 185 -13.04 -6.12 -7.40
CA PRO A 185 -13.96 -6.31 -6.29
C PRO A 185 -13.29 -5.93 -4.96
N PHE A 186 -13.47 -4.69 -4.49
CA PHE A 186 -13.05 -4.26 -3.16
C PHE A 186 -14.13 -3.39 -2.49
N ASP A 187 -14.22 -3.47 -1.16
CA ASP A 187 -15.05 -2.61 -0.30
C ASP A 187 -14.20 -1.76 0.65
N ALA A 188 -12.96 -2.17 0.88
CA ALA A 188 -11.98 -1.47 1.70
C ALA A 188 -10.78 -1.04 0.87
N ILE A 189 -10.20 0.12 1.21
CA ILE A 189 -8.94 0.60 0.65
C ILE A 189 -8.00 1.05 1.78
N CYS A 190 -6.77 0.63 1.67
CA CYS A 190 -5.65 0.86 2.58
C CYS A 190 -4.58 1.65 1.84
N PHE A 191 -4.00 2.62 2.53
CA PHE A 191 -3.06 3.57 1.92
C PHE A 191 -1.72 3.50 2.63
N ALA A 192 -0.64 3.74 1.89
CA ALA A 192 0.66 4.02 2.50
C ALA A 192 0.63 5.29 3.36
N HIS A 193 -0.23 6.26 3.02
CA HIS A 193 -0.43 7.51 3.75
C HIS A 193 -1.91 7.80 4.02
N GLY A 194 -2.22 8.22 5.25
CA GLY A 194 -3.57 8.60 5.67
C GLY A 194 -4.41 7.44 6.20
N THR A 195 -5.61 7.76 6.69
CA THR A 195 -6.49 6.77 7.33
C THR A 195 -7.09 5.78 6.30
N PRO A 196 -7.04 4.45 6.53
CA PRO A 196 -7.75 3.48 5.70
C PRO A 196 -9.26 3.72 5.65
N ILE A 197 -9.88 3.46 4.49
CA ILE A 197 -11.33 3.47 4.34
C ILE A 197 -11.81 2.03 4.39
N ARG A 198 -12.51 1.70 5.47
CA ARG A 198 -12.87 0.33 5.82
C ARG A 198 -14.08 -0.21 5.05
N HIS A 199 -15.00 0.65 4.62
CA HIS A 199 -16.19 0.28 3.86
C HIS A 199 -16.53 1.36 2.86
N GLN A 200 -17.31 1.01 1.83
CA GLN A 200 -17.74 1.95 0.79
C GLN A 200 -16.56 2.64 0.07
N ALA A 201 -15.41 1.96 0.00
CA ALA A 201 -14.19 2.50 -0.61
C ALA A 201 -14.41 2.92 -2.08
N LYS A 202 -15.23 2.18 -2.83
CA LYS A 202 -15.60 2.55 -4.21
C LYS A 202 -16.37 3.87 -4.28
N ALA A 203 -17.24 4.15 -3.30
CA ALA A 203 -17.97 5.41 -3.27
C ALA A 203 -17.02 6.59 -2.97
N ALA A 204 -16.05 6.40 -2.07
CA ALA A 204 -15.02 7.40 -1.80
C ALA A 204 -14.10 7.62 -3.01
N LEU A 205 -13.69 6.55 -3.69
CA LEU A 205 -12.91 6.66 -4.93
C LEU A 205 -13.68 7.38 -6.04
N GLN A 206 -14.98 7.09 -6.20
CA GLN A 206 -15.82 7.80 -7.16
C GLN A 206 -15.89 9.31 -6.83
N ARG A 207 -16.12 9.68 -5.56
CA ARG A 207 -16.13 11.10 -5.16
C ARG A 207 -14.80 11.79 -5.47
N PHE A 208 -13.67 11.15 -5.19
CA PHE A 208 -12.36 11.68 -5.56
C PHE A 208 -12.20 11.85 -7.06
N LEU A 209 -12.62 10.85 -7.85
CA LEU A 209 -12.63 10.93 -9.30
C LEU A 209 -13.58 12.05 -9.79
N ASP A 210 -14.67 12.38 -9.11
CA ASP A 210 -15.54 13.47 -9.56
C ASP A 210 -14.95 14.88 -9.32
N THR A 211 -13.82 14.97 -8.60
CA THR A 211 -13.06 16.22 -8.43
C THR A 211 -12.22 16.58 -9.65
N ASN A 212 -11.81 17.85 -9.73
CA ASN A 212 -10.86 18.34 -10.74
C ASN A 212 -9.38 18.16 -10.36
N THR A 213 -9.08 17.37 -9.32
CA THR A 213 -7.70 17.19 -8.82
C THR A 213 -6.75 16.65 -9.89
N LEU A 214 -7.26 15.77 -10.76
CA LEU A 214 -6.51 15.12 -11.85
C LEU A 214 -7.09 15.44 -13.24
N SER A 215 -7.92 16.48 -13.37
CA SER A 215 -8.49 16.94 -14.64
C SER A 215 -7.48 17.72 -15.47
#